data_AF-A0A5B8SPE4-F1
#
_entry.id   AF-A0A5B8SPE4-F1
#
_cell.length_a   1.000
_cell.length_b   1.000
_cell.length_c   1.000
_cell.angle_alpha   90.00
_cell.angle_beta   90.00
_cell.angle_gamma   90.00
#
_symmetry.space_group_name_H-M   'P 1'
#
loop_
_entity.id
_entity.type
_entity.pdbx_description
1 polymer ?
#
loop_
_entity_poly.entity_id
_entity_poly.type
_entity_poly.pdbx_seq_one_letter_code
_entity_poly.pdbx_strand_id
1 'polypeptide(L)'
;MGPCRHHSRLDSIMTLRKYTPLFGKGSPGKSFLLLGLLLASTISISAQADDVDEVQRRDLALIQTQIEQIKVVVARVDARQRQADPATTRLYFDIPRLRADLDSITTGIDTYLAPDRLLPRRPRPLVGDYLDDRGQ
;
A
#
# COMPACT_ATOMS: atom_id res chain seq x y z
N MET A 1 -17.81 -23.62 69.62
CA MET A 1 -17.72 -22.42 68.77
C MET A 1 -17.74 -22.87 67.32
N GLY A 2 -18.56 -22.43 66.37
CA GLY A 2 -19.70 -21.52 66.25
C GLY A 2 -20.54 -22.00 65.03
N PRO A 3 -21.74 -21.47 64.78
CA PRO A 3 -22.75 -22.19 64.02
C PRO A 3 -22.61 -22.01 62.50
N CYS A 4 -22.72 -23.12 61.76
CA CYS A 4 -23.13 -23.12 60.36
C CYS A 4 -24.65 -22.91 60.29
N ARG A 5 -25.12 -21.84 59.65
CA ARG A 5 -26.54 -21.69 59.29
C ARG A 5 -26.67 -21.01 57.92
N HIS A 6 -27.32 -21.77 57.03
CA HIS A 6 -28.06 -21.39 55.82
C HIS A 6 -28.49 -19.90 55.71
N HIS A 7 -28.48 -19.31 54.52
CA HIS A 7 -29.52 -19.46 53.49
C HIS A 7 -29.17 -18.63 52.22
N SER A 8 -29.59 -19.14 51.06
CA SER A 8 -29.42 -18.60 49.70
C SER A 8 -30.32 -17.40 49.40
N ARG A 9 -29.84 -16.45 48.58
CA ARG A 9 -30.56 -15.75 47.47
C ARG A 9 -29.60 -14.71 46.86
N LEU A 10 -29.07 -14.90 45.65
CA LEU A 10 -29.63 -14.40 44.38
C LEU A 10 -30.22 -12.99 44.52
N ASP A 11 -29.51 -11.99 43.99
CA ASP A 11 -29.96 -11.16 42.86
C ASP A 11 -29.25 -9.80 42.83
N SER A 12 -29.16 -9.27 41.62
CA SER A 12 -28.81 -7.91 41.25
C SER A 12 -27.32 -7.59 41.04
N ILE A 13 -26.83 -7.60 39.80
CA ILE A 13 -27.18 -6.72 38.66
C ILE A 13 -26.12 -5.62 38.54
N MET A 14 -25.45 -5.65 37.38
CA MET A 14 -24.86 -4.52 36.66
C MET A 14 -23.99 -3.56 37.48
N THR A 15 -22.71 -3.51 37.14
CA THR A 15 -22.19 -2.29 36.52
C THR A 15 -20.90 -2.57 35.76
N LEU A 16 -21.12 -2.71 34.46
CA LEU A 16 -20.21 -2.48 33.35
C LEU A 16 -19.34 -1.22 33.60
N ARG A 17 -18.12 -1.36 34.15
CA ARG A 17 -17.14 -0.26 34.14
C ARG A 17 -16.36 -0.30 32.85
N LYS A 18 -16.96 0.37 31.85
CA LYS A 18 -16.41 0.67 30.53
C LYS A 18 -14.95 1.14 30.62
N TYR A 19 -14.11 0.52 29.81
CA TYR A 19 -12.81 1.06 29.43
C TYR A 19 -13.01 2.43 28.77
N THR A 20 -12.35 3.45 29.32
CA THR A 20 -12.33 4.81 28.79
C THR A 20 -11.13 4.94 27.86
N PRO A 21 -11.28 4.95 26.52
CA PRO A 21 -10.20 5.42 25.68
C PRO A 21 -10.14 6.94 25.79
N LEU A 22 -8.99 7.45 26.24
CA LEU A 22 -8.60 8.86 26.10
C LEU A 22 -8.35 9.13 24.61
N PHE A 23 -9.44 9.27 23.85
CA PHE A 23 -9.40 9.76 22.47
C PHE A 23 -9.32 11.28 22.55
N GLY A 24 -8.10 11.80 22.46
CA GLY A 24 -7.83 13.22 22.34
C GLY A 24 -8.61 13.81 21.16
N LYS A 25 -9.28 14.93 21.40
CA LYS A 25 -9.94 15.76 20.38
C LYS A 25 -8.91 16.26 19.37
N GLY A 26 -8.65 15.47 18.33
CA GLY A 26 -8.07 15.93 17.07
C GLY A 26 -9.19 16.03 16.05
N SER A 27 -9.51 17.25 15.60
CA SER A 27 -10.52 17.53 14.58
C SER A 27 -10.38 16.61 13.35
N PRO A 28 -11.32 15.69 13.09
CA PRO A 28 -11.25 14.80 11.93
C PRO A 28 -12.05 15.40 10.77
N GLY A 29 -11.79 16.67 10.43
CA GLY A 29 -12.61 17.38 9.44
C GLY A 29 -12.00 17.46 8.05
N LYS A 30 -10.67 17.46 7.93
CA LYS A 30 -9.99 17.81 6.67
C LYS A 30 -9.02 16.76 6.16
N SER A 31 -8.28 16.09 7.05
CA SER A 31 -7.33 15.04 6.64
C SER A 31 -8.02 13.77 6.14
N PHE A 32 -9.15 13.38 6.72
CA PHE A 32 -9.95 12.24 6.22
C PHE A 32 -10.63 12.56 4.89
N LEU A 33 -11.04 13.80 4.66
CA LEU A 33 -11.63 14.22 3.38
C LEU A 33 -10.59 14.24 2.25
N LEU A 34 -9.33 14.63 2.54
CA LEU A 34 -8.25 14.54 1.56
C LEU A 34 -7.89 13.08 1.21
N LEU A 35 -7.89 12.17 2.20
CA LEU A 35 -7.64 10.74 1.95
C LEU A 35 -8.77 10.08 1.15
N GLY A 36 -10.04 10.44 1.45
CA GLY A 36 -11.21 9.92 0.74
C GLY A 36 -11.34 10.46 -0.69
N LEU A 37 -10.98 11.73 -0.93
CA LEU A 37 -11.03 12.34 -2.26
C LEU A 37 -9.98 11.74 -3.21
N LEU A 38 -8.82 11.32 -2.69
CA LEU A 38 -7.80 10.65 -3.49
C LEU A 38 -8.24 9.24 -3.95
N LEU A 39 -9.09 8.55 -3.18
CA LEU A 39 -9.56 7.21 -3.50
C LEU A 39 -10.68 7.17 -4.56
N ALA A 40 -11.43 8.27 -4.73
CA ALA A 40 -12.63 8.29 -5.58
C ALA A 40 -12.36 8.57 -7.07
N SER A 41 -11.13 8.91 -7.45
CA SER A 41 -10.80 9.35 -8.81
C SER A 41 -10.44 8.22 -9.79
N THR A 42 -10.51 6.94 -9.39
CA THR A 42 -9.93 5.81 -10.14
C THR A 42 -10.90 5.01 -11.01
N ILE A 43 -12.16 5.43 -11.17
CA ILE A 43 -13.17 4.63 -11.90
C ILE A 43 -13.60 5.35 -13.19
N SER A 44 -12.78 5.24 -14.24
CA SER A 44 -13.21 5.44 -15.62
C SER A 44 -12.38 4.52 -16.51
N ILE A 45 -12.96 3.38 -16.88
CA ILE A 45 -12.31 2.37 -17.74
C ILE A 45 -13.01 2.41 -19.10
N SER A 46 -12.38 3.02 -20.09
CA SER A 46 -12.71 2.83 -21.51
C SER A 46 -11.60 1.98 -22.12
N ALA A 47 -11.91 0.72 -22.46
CA ALA A 47 -10.93 -0.26 -22.90
C ALA A 47 -10.63 -0.12 -24.40
N GLN A 48 -9.39 0.24 -24.73
CA GLN A 48 -8.74 -0.05 -26.01
C GLN A 48 -7.46 -0.84 -25.69
N ALA A 49 -7.09 -1.83 -26.50
CA ALA A 49 -6.00 -2.77 -26.15
C ALA A 49 -4.61 -2.12 -25.94
N ASP A 50 -4.39 -0.93 -26.53
CA ASP A 50 -3.19 -0.10 -26.32
C ASP A 50 -3.32 0.81 -25.06
N ASP A 51 -4.56 1.10 -24.64
CA ASP A 51 -4.87 1.93 -23.46
C ASP A 51 -4.68 1.15 -22.15
N VAL A 52 -4.82 -0.18 -22.18
CA VAL A 52 -4.57 -1.04 -21.01
C VAL A 52 -3.11 -0.95 -20.55
N ASP A 53 -2.16 -0.93 -21.50
CA ASP A 53 -0.74 -0.77 -21.21
C ASP A 53 -0.40 0.65 -20.72
N GLU A 54 -1.05 1.67 -21.29
CA GLU A 54 -0.88 3.07 -20.87
C GLU A 54 -1.44 3.34 -19.46
N VAL A 55 -2.61 2.79 -19.13
CA VAL A 55 -3.19 2.87 -17.76
C VAL A 55 -2.29 2.16 -16.76
N GLN A 56 -1.81 0.96 -17.07
CA GLN A 56 -0.90 0.23 -16.19
C GLN A 56 0.41 1.00 -15.94
N ARG A 57 1.00 1.59 -16.99
CA ARG A 57 2.21 2.43 -16.86
C ARG A 57 1.97 3.63 -15.94
N ARG A 58 0.82 4.29 -16.04
CA ARG A 58 0.44 5.42 -15.17
C ARG A 58 0.30 4.96 -13.72
N ASP A 59 -0.38 3.85 -13.47
CA ASP A 59 -0.55 3.31 -12.11
C ASP A 59 0.80 2.95 -11.47
N LEU A 60 1.72 2.37 -12.23
CA LEU A 60 3.08 2.09 -11.76
C LEU A 60 3.86 3.37 -11.42
N ALA A 61 3.74 4.43 -12.22
CA ALA A 61 4.34 5.72 -11.92
C ALA A 61 3.75 6.38 -10.65
N LEU A 62 2.44 6.19 -10.41
CA LEU A 62 1.81 6.62 -9.16
C LEU A 62 2.35 5.85 -7.96
N ILE A 63 2.54 4.53 -8.08
CA ILE A 63 3.15 3.71 -7.03
C ILE A 63 4.56 4.17 -6.73
N GLN A 64 5.39 4.48 -7.74
CA GLN A 64 6.73 5.04 -7.53
C GLN A 64 6.67 6.35 -6.73
N THR A 65 5.75 7.24 -7.08
CA THR A 65 5.55 8.49 -6.34
C THR A 65 5.17 8.24 -4.89
N GLN A 66 4.30 7.27 -4.62
CA GLN A 66 3.93 6.87 -3.26
C GLN A 66 5.12 6.27 -2.49
N ILE A 67 5.95 5.46 -3.13
CA ILE A 67 7.18 4.92 -2.53
C ILE A 67 8.12 6.04 -2.12
N GLU A 68 8.29 7.08 -2.94
CA GLU A 68 9.11 8.24 -2.57
C GLU A 68 8.54 8.98 -1.35
N GLN A 69 7.21 9.10 -1.24
CA GLN A 69 6.58 9.64 -0.03
C GLN A 69 6.84 8.74 1.19
N ILE A 70 6.80 7.42 1.02
CA ILE A 70 7.12 6.46 2.09
C ILE A 70 8.59 6.64 2.53
N LYS A 71 9.54 6.81 1.60
CA LYS A 71 10.95 7.06 1.93
C LYS A 71 11.14 8.28 2.82
N VAL A 72 10.39 9.37 2.58
CA VAL A 72 10.39 10.55 3.46
C VAL A 72 9.89 10.22 4.87
N VAL A 73 8.82 9.42 4.99
CA VAL A 73 8.32 8.97 6.29
C VAL A 73 9.34 8.08 7.00
N VAL A 74 9.97 7.15 6.28
CA VAL A 74 11.02 6.27 6.81
C VAL A 74 12.21 7.07 7.33
N ALA A 75 12.64 8.12 6.62
CA ALA A 75 13.69 9.02 7.10
C ALA A 75 13.33 9.71 8.41
N ARG A 76 12.07 10.13 8.58
CA ARG A 76 11.57 10.71 9.83
C ARG A 76 11.52 9.68 10.96
N VAL A 77 11.12 8.45 10.68
CA VAL A 77 11.14 7.36 11.67
C VAL A 77 12.56 7.06 12.13
N ASP A 78 13.52 6.97 11.21
CA ASP A 78 14.93 6.78 11.52
C ASP A 78 15.48 7.91 12.42
N ALA A 79 15.18 9.16 12.10
CA ALA A 79 15.59 10.29 12.93
C ALA A 79 15.05 10.20 14.37
N ARG A 80 13.78 9.84 14.54
CA ARG A 80 13.18 9.61 15.87
C ARG A 80 13.81 8.42 16.58
N GLN A 81 14.09 7.36 15.84
CA GLN A 81 14.69 6.14 16.37
C GLN A 81 16.10 6.41 16.94
N ARG A 82 16.90 7.24 16.26
CA ARG A 82 18.22 7.66 16.73
C ARG A 82 18.18 8.55 17.98
N GLN A 83 17.05 9.21 18.22
CA GLN A 83 16.83 10.04 19.40
C GLN A 83 16.16 9.28 20.55
N ALA A 84 15.76 8.02 20.33
CA ALA A 84 15.05 7.24 21.31
C ALA A 84 15.97 6.86 22.49
N ASP A 85 15.46 7.01 23.71
CA ASP A 85 16.17 6.63 24.92
C ASP A 85 16.27 5.09 25.02
N PRO A 86 17.49 4.51 25.06
CA PRO A 86 17.69 3.07 25.21
C PRO A 86 17.06 2.48 26.49
N ALA A 87 16.85 3.30 27.53
CA ALA A 87 16.22 2.84 28.77
C ALA A 87 14.72 2.54 28.59
N THR A 88 14.06 3.24 27.66
CA THR A 88 12.61 3.12 27.40
C THR A 88 12.30 2.36 26.12
N THR A 89 13.22 2.33 25.15
CA THR A 89 13.03 1.72 23.83
C THR A 89 13.95 0.51 23.66
N ARG A 90 13.35 -0.69 23.65
CA ARG A 90 14.09 -1.96 23.49
C ARG A 90 13.99 -2.55 22.08
N LEU A 91 13.02 -2.11 21.29
CA LEU A 91 12.75 -2.61 19.96
C LEU A 91 12.98 -1.50 18.95
N TYR A 92 13.80 -1.80 17.96
CA TYR A 92 14.16 -0.90 16.88
C TYR A 92 13.72 -1.52 15.56
N PHE A 93 13.16 -0.69 14.69
CA PHE A 93 12.82 -1.11 13.34
C PHE A 93 14.08 -1.15 12.49
N ASP A 94 14.22 -2.21 11.66
CA ASP A 94 15.35 -2.38 10.75
C ASP A 94 15.18 -1.47 9.52
N ILE A 95 15.51 -0.19 9.73
CA ILE A 95 15.42 0.84 8.70
C ILE A 95 16.34 0.53 7.50
N PRO A 96 17.60 0.08 7.67
CA PRO A 96 18.46 -0.28 6.54
C PRO A 96 17.82 -1.33 5.62
N ARG A 97 17.22 -2.39 6.18
CA ARG A 97 16.55 -3.42 5.39
C ARG A 97 15.33 -2.86 4.66
N LEU A 98 14.48 -2.09 5.33
CA LEU A 98 13.32 -1.48 4.67
C LEU A 98 13.73 -0.55 3.52
N ARG A 99 14.81 0.22 3.65
CA ARG A 99 15.31 1.06 2.56
C ARG A 99 15.72 0.23 1.36
N ALA A 100 16.48 -0.85 1.59
CA ALA A 100 16.89 -1.76 0.52
C ALA A 100 15.68 -2.39 -0.19
N ASP A 101 14.65 -2.77 0.56
CA ASP A 101 13.42 -3.33 -0.01
C ASP A 101 12.68 -2.30 -0.88
N LEU A 102 12.53 -1.05 -0.42
CA LEU A 102 11.90 0.02 -1.20
C LEU A 102 12.68 0.32 -2.49
N ASP A 103 14.01 0.38 -2.42
CA ASP A 103 14.86 0.62 -3.59
C ASP A 103 14.80 -0.54 -4.59
N SER A 104 14.73 -1.78 -4.09
CA SER A 104 14.53 -2.98 -4.91
C SER A 104 13.20 -2.93 -5.67
N ILE A 105 12.11 -2.53 -5.00
CA ILE A 105 10.80 -2.37 -5.64
C ILE A 105 10.84 -1.27 -6.71
N THR A 106 11.37 -0.09 -6.39
CA THR A 106 11.50 1.01 -7.37
C THR A 106 12.29 0.55 -8.61
N THR A 107 13.44 -0.10 -8.40
CA THR A 107 14.29 -0.64 -9.47
C THR A 107 13.55 -1.67 -10.32
N GLY A 108 12.76 -2.55 -9.70
CA GLY A 108 11.94 -3.53 -10.40
C GLY A 108 10.90 -2.88 -11.30
N ILE A 109 10.24 -1.82 -10.82
CA ILE A 109 9.27 -1.06 -11.62
C ILE A 109 9.98 -0.34 -12.78
N ASP A 110 11.12 0.32 -12.54
CA ASP A 110 11.88 1.00 -13.58
C ASP A 110 12.30 0.04 -14.70
N THR A 111 12.79 -1.15 -14.31
CA THR A 111 13.18 -2.20 -15.25
C THR A 111 12.00 -2.67 -16.11
N TYR A 112 10.82 -2.76 -15.51
CA TYR A 112 9.59 -3.14 -16.23
C TYR A 112 9.11 -2.05 -17.20
N LEU A 113 9.21 -0.78 -16.80
CA LEU A 113 8.76 0.37 -17.62
C LEU A 113 9.72 0.67 -18.79
N ALA A 114 11.01 0.38 -18.62
CA ALA A 114 12.05 0.54 -19.62
C ALA A 114 12.68 -0.81 -20.05
N PRO A 115 11.89 -1.75 -20.63
CA PRO A 115 12.42 -3.03 -21.04
C PRO A 115 13.43 -2.84 -22.17
N ASP A 116 14.51 -3.62 -22.14
CA ASP A 116 15.51 -3.60 -23.21
C ASP A 116 14.86 -3.95 -24.54
N ARG A 117 14.95 -3.04 -25.52
CA ARG A 117 14.33 -3.23 -26.82
C ARG A 117 15.24 -4.12 -27.66
N LEU A 118 14.90 -5.40 -27.74
CA LEU A 118 15.50 -6.27 -28.75
C LEU A 118 15.19 -5.72 -30.15
N LEU A 119 16.20 -5.68 -31.03
CA LEU A 119 15.97 -5.29 -32.43
C LEU A 119 14.89 -6.19 -33.04
N PRO A 120 14.07 -5.65 -33.96
CA PRO A 120 13.11 -6.45 -34.71
C PRO A 120 13.79 -7.69 -35.28
N ARG A 121 13.23 -8.88 -35.00
CA ARG A 121 13.67 -10.10 -35.68
C ARG A 121 13.54 -9.84 -37.17
N ARG A 122 14.63 -9.99 -37.93
CA ARG A 122 14.57 -9.79 -39.39
C ARG A 122 13.44 -10.66 -39.94
N PRO A 123 12.43 -10.09 -40.60
CA PRO A 123 11.35 -10.89 -41.15
C PRO A 123 11.95 -11.88 -42.14
N ARG A 124 11.69 -13.17 -41.95
CA ARG A 124 12.05 -14.19 -42.94
C ARG A 124 11.22 -13.89 -44.20
N PRO A 125 11.79 -13.99 -45.41
CA PRO A 125 11.03 -13.83 -46.64
C PRO A 125 9.75 -14.67 -46.57
N LEU A 126 8.60 -14.02 -46.71
CA LEU A 126 7.31 -14.70 -46.85
C LEU A 126 7.33 -15.40 -48.21
N VAL A 127 7.36 -16.73 -48.22
CA VAL A 127 7.26 -17.54 -49.43
C VAL A 127 5.78 -17.84 -49.64
N GLY A 128 5.07 -16.96 -50.33
CA GLY A 128 3.66 -17.13 -50.64
C GLY A 128 3.12 -15.97 -51.46
N ASP A 129 2.44 -16.28 -52.57
CA ASP A 129 1.77 -15.29 -53.41
C ASP A 129 0.46 -14.86 -52.73
N TYR A 130 0.56 -13.97 -51.73
CA TYR A 130 -0.58 -13.40 -51.00
C TYR A 130 -1.44 -12.43 -51.85
N LEU A 131 -1.15 -12.28 -53.14
CA LEU A 131 -1.83 -11.34 -54.03
C LEU A 131 -2.86 -12.00 -54.95
N ASP A 132 -2.98 -13.33 -54.97
CA ASP A 132 -3.83 -14.02 -55.95
C ASP A 132 -5.31 -14.14 -55.51
N ASP A 133 -5.65 -13.83 -54.26
CA ASP A 133 -7.02 -13.98 -53.73
C ASP A 133 -7.89 -12.71 -53.86
N ARG A 134 -7.46 -11.73 -54.67
CA ARG A 134 -8.26 -10.55 -55.02
C ARG A 134 -8.61 -10.54 -56.51
N GLY A 135 -9.35 -11.56 -56.96
CA GLY A 135 -9.84 -11.58 -58.33
C GLY A 135 -10.53 -12.86 -58.77
N GLN A 136 -11.61 -13.26 -58.10
CA GLN A 136 -12.69 -14.05 -58.73
C GLN A 136 -14.05 -13.49 -58.31
#